data_AF-A0A7V6YEG5-F1
#
_entry.id   AF-A0A7V6YEG5-F1
#
_cell.length_a   1.000
_cell.length_b   1.000
_cell.length_c   1.000
_cell.angle_alpha   90.00
_cell.angle_beta   90.00
_cell.angle_gamma   90.00
#
_symmetry.space_group_name_H-M   'P 1'
#
loop_
_entity.id
_entity.type
_entity.pdbx_description
1 polymer ?
#
loop_
_entity_poly.entity_id
_entity_poly.type
_entity_poly.pdbx_seq_one_letter_code
_entity_poly.pdbx_strand_id
1 'polypeptide(L)'
;GREVSIHELVNYPLIMLERKTATRQYIDDYLLKHSITLEPEFELATSDLIVEFACRGLGVSCVVRDFAREDIEKGVLFEIDLKEKIPARQIAVVALKNVPLTAAAKKFMELLQN
;
A
#
# COMPACT_ATOMS: atom_id res chain seq x y z
N GLY A 1 0.49 -12.66 15.71
CA GLY A 1 -0.92 -12.40 16.03
C GLY A 1 -1.77 -13.52 15.45
N ARG A 2 -3.11 -13.42 15.55
CA ARG A 2 -4.03 -14.30 14.80
C ARG A 2 -4.21 -13.77 13.39
N GLU A 3 -4.63 -14.63 12.46
CA GLU A 3 -5.09 -14.19 11.15
C GLU A 3 -6.45 -13.50 11.23
N VAL A 4 -6.61 -12.44 10.43
CA VAL A 4 -7.82 -11.62 10.30
C VAL A 4 -8.35 -11.75 8.88
N SER A 5 -9.65 -11.98 8.70
CA SER A 5 -10.22 -11.96 7.34
C SER A 5 -10.43 -10.52 6.87
N ILE A 6 -10.42 -10.29 5.56
CA ILE A 6 -10.75 -8.96 5.02
C ILE A 6 -12.16 -8.51 5.39
N HIS A 7 -13.09 -9.46 5.59
CA HIS A 7 -14.46 -9.18 6.04
C HIS A 7 -14.51 -8.68 7.49
N GLU A 8 -13.59 -9.16 8.32
CA GLU A 8 -13.44 -8.67 9.68
C GLU A 8 -12.71 -7.33 9.68
N LEU A 9 -11.64 -7.21 8.89
CA LEU A 9 -10.78 -6.03 8.76
C LEU A 9 -11.59 -4.76 8.49
N VAL A 10 -12.60 -4.83 7.62
CA VAL A 10 -13.41 -3.66 7.24
C VAL A 10 -14.36 -3.15 8.33
N ASN A 11 -14.49 -3.87 9.45
CA ASN A 11 -15.25 -3.38 10.61
C ASN A 11 -14.38 -2.57 11.58
N TYR A 12 -13.09 -2.42 11.32
CA TYR A 12 -12.19 -1.57 12.10
C TYR A 12 -12.16 -0.14 11.53
N PRO A 13 -11.78 0.88 12.33
CA PRO A 13 -11.57 2.22 11.82
C PRO A 13 -10.39 2.23 10.83
N LEU A 14 -10.71 2.25 9.54
CA LEU A 14 -9.71 2.21 8.47
C LEU A 14 -9.20 3.60 8.14
N ILE A 15 -7.89 3.72 8.02
CA ILE A 15 -7.20 4.91 7.54
C ILE A 15 -6.66 4.57 6.15
N MET A 16 -7.14 5.25 5.13
CA MET A 16 -6.80 4.94 3.74
C MET A 16 -6.23 6.17 3.02
N LEU A 17 -5.48 5.92 1.94
CA LEU A 17 -5.16 6.98 0.99
C LEU A 17 -6.43 7.48 0.29
N GLU A 18 -6.41 8.73 -0.16
CA GLU A 18 -7.44 9.29 -1.04
C GLU A 18 -7.68 8.40 -2.28
N ARG A 19 -8.94 8.33 -2.72
CA ARG A 19 -9.42 7.49 -3.85
C ARG A 19 -8.72 7.72 -5.19
N LYS A 20 -8.13 8.89 -5.39
CA LYS A 20 -7.40 9.22 -6.63
C LYS A 20 -6.04 8.52 -6.76
N THR A 21 -5.54 7.90 -5.69
CA THR A 21 -4.25 7.22 -5.73
C THR A 21 -4.36 5.83 -6.34
N ALA A 22 -3.35 5.42 -7.11
CA ALA A 22 -3.26 4.05 -7.63
C ALA A 22 -3.20 3.01 -6.50
N THR A 23 -2.65 3.39 -5.32
CA THR A 23 -2.66 2.53 -4.14
C THR A 23 -4.08 2.25 -3.67
N ARG A 24 -4.89 3.28 -3.46
CA ARG A 24 -6.27 3.13 -3.01
C ARG A 24 -7.12 2.37 -4.03
N GLN A 25 -7.02 2.72 -5.32
CA GLN A 25 -7.76 2.03 -6.39
C GLN A 25 -7.48 0.53 -6.42
N TYR A 26 -6.22 0.12 -6.27
CA TYR A 26 -5.88 -1.30 -6.23
C TYR A 26 -6.51 -2.05 -5.06
N ILE A 27 -6.56 -1.42 -3.87
CA ILE A 27 -7.19 -2.02 -2.69
C ILE A 27 -8.70 -2.07 -2.87
N ASP A 28 -9.32 -1.01 -3.37
CA ASP A 28 -10.75 -0.97 -3.69
C ASP A 28 -11.11 -2.08 -4.70
N ASP A 29 -10.36 -2.22 -5.80
CA ASP A 29 -10.55 -3.26 -6.82
C ASP A 29 -10.36 -4.67 -6.27
N TYR A 30 -9.38 -4.87 -5.38
CA TYR A 30 -9.16 -6.16 -4.72
C TYR A 30 -10.34 -6.51 -3.83
N LEU A 31 -10.77 -5.61 -2.94
CA LEU A 31 -11.86 -5.85 -2.01
C LEU A 31 -13.21 -5.98 -2.71
N LEU A 32 -13.42 -5.26 -3.81
CA LEU A 32 -14.64 -5.37 -4.62
C LEU A 32 -14.84 -6.78 -5.18
N LYS A 33 -13.75 -7.50 -5.53
CA LYS A 33 -13.82 -8.92 -5.95
C LYS A 33 -14.35 -9.84 -4.84
N HIS A 34 -14.26 -9.40 -3.59
CA HIS A 34 -14.81 -10.05 -2.42
C HIS A 34 -16.17 -9.47 -2.00
N SER A 35 -16.82 -8.67 -2.86
CA SER A 35 -18.09 -7.98 -2.58
C SER A 35 -18.01 -7.01 -1.39
N ILE A 36 -16.81 -6.45 -1.13
CA ILE A 36 -16.56 -5.49 -0.07
C ILE A 36 -16.34 -4.12 -0.67
N THR A 37 -17.03 -3.11 -0.14
CA THR A 37 -16.77 -1.69 -0.44
C THR A 37 -16.22 -1.03 0.82
N LEU A 38 -15.14 -0.26 0.68
CA LEU A 38 -14.54 0.44 1.81
C LEU A 38 -15.27 1.75 2.13
N GLU A 39 -15.54 1.92 3.42
CA GLU A 39 -15.94 3.18 4.06
C GLU A 39 -14.90 3.50 5.15
N PRO A 40 -13.78 4.17 4.79
CA PRO A 40 -12.74 4.51 5.76
C PRO A 40 -13.19 5.62 6.71
N GLU A 41 -12.70 5.57 7.95
CA GLU A 41 -12.88 6.62 8.95
C GLU A 41 -12.09 7.88 8.56
N PHE A 42 -10.89 7.68 7.99
CA PHE A 42 -10.03 8.75 7.52
C PHE A 42 -9.52 8.48 6.10
N GLU A 43 -9.59 9.51 5.25
CA GLU A 43 -8.90 9.54 3.96
C GLU A 43 -7.80 10.61 4.00
N LEU A 44 -6.54 10.18 3.83
CA LEU A 44 -5.36 11.04 3.96
C LEU A 44 -4.53 11.06 2.67
N ALA A 45 -3.75 12.13 2.50
CA ALA A 45 -3.04 12.40 1.25
C ALA A 45 -1.75 11.60 1.05
N THR A 46 -1.08 11.17 2.13
CA THR A 46 0.25 10.53 2.05
C THR A 46 0.38 9.33 2.99
N SER A 47 1.24 8.37 2.63
CA SER A 47 1.52 7.20 3.46
C SER A 47 2.14 7.59 4.81
N ASP A 48 2.99 8.62 4.86
CA ASP A 48 3.61 9.09 6.11
C ASP A 48 2.55 9.56 7.11
N LEU A 49 1.56 10.35 6.67
CA LEU A 49 0.46 10.80 7.54
C LEU A 49 -0.38 9.63 8.04
N ILE A 50 -0.58 8.63 7.19
CA ILE A 50 -1.32 7.43 7.53
C ILE A 50 -0.62 6.62 8.62
N VAL A 51 0.70 6.41 8.48
CA VAL A 51 1.53 5.72 9.48
C VAL A 51 1.49 6.46 10.80
N GLU A 52 1.62 7.79 10.77
CA GLU A 52 1.52 8.66 11.93
C GLU A 52 0.18 8.54 12.69
N PHE A 53 -0.93 8.37 11.98
CA PHE A 53 -2.24 8.14 12.59
C PHE A 53 -2.34 6.74 13.20
N ALA A 54 -1.83 5.72 12.51
CA ALA A 54 -1.78 4.35 13.02
C ALA A 54 -0.93 4.25 14.31
N CYS A 55 0.23 4.90 14.34
CA CYS A 55 1.11 4.96 15.53
C CYS A 55 0.42 5.61 16.74
N ARG A 56 -0.53 6.53 16.51
CA ARG A 56 -1.34 7.16 17.56
C ARG A 56 -2.56 6.32 17.97
N GLY A 57 -2.74 5.13 17.40
CA GLY A 57 -3.85 4.24 17.70
C GLY A 57 -5.19 4.69 17.12
N LEU A 58 -5.18 5.55 16.09
CA LEU A 58 -6.40 6.12 15.49
C LEU A 58 -7.06 5.18 14.48
N GLY A 59 -6.42 4.07 14.12
CA GLY A 59 -7.02 3.08 13.24
C GLY A 59 -6.04 2.09 12.64
N VAL A 60 -6.55 1.32 11.70
CA VAL A 60 -5.83 0.30 10.94
C VAL A 60 -5.61 0.80 9.52
N SER A 61 -4.45 0.50 8.92
CA SER A 61 -4.15 0.98 7.58
C SER A 61 -3.46 -0.05 6.69
N CYS A 62 -3.48 0.22 5.38
CA CYS A 62 -2.74 -0.47 4.35
C CYS A 62 -1.76 0.49 3.67
N VAL A 63 -0.47 0.27 3.91
CA VAL A 63 0.64 1.02 3.28
C VAL A 63 1.68 0.06 2.70
N VAL A 64 2.54 0.56 1.81
CA VAL A 64 3.73 -0.21 1.39
C VAL A 64 4.63 -0.37 2.62
N ARG A 65 5.11 -1.60 2.86
CA ARG A 65 5.85 -1.99 4.07
C ARG A 65 6.97 -1.01 4.44
N ASP A 66 7.70 -0.48 3.45
CA ASP A 66 8.81 0.43 3.69
C ASP A 66 8.42 1.72 4.44
N PHE A 67 7.18 2.20 4.30
CA PHE A 67 6.71 3.38 5.05
C PHE A 67 6.50 3.09 6.54
N ALA A 68 6.20 1.85 6.92
CA ALA A 68 5.96 1.46 8.32
C ALA A 68 7.11 0.64 8.92
N ARG A 69 8.19 0.39 8.17
CA ARG A 69 9.25 -0.55 8.54
C ARG A 69 9.88 -0.19 9.87
N GLU A 70 10.25 1.07 10.05
CA GLU A 70 10.92 1.55 11.28
C GLU A 70 10.02 1.38 12.51
N ASP A 71 8.74 1.73 12.41
CA ASP A 71 7.78 1.61 13.51
C ASP A 71 7.43 0.16 13.84
N ILE A 72 7.43 -0.73 12.84
CA ILE A 72 7.27 -2.18 13.04
C ILE A 72 8.50 -2.75 13.75
N GLU A 73 9.72 -2.38 13.32
CA GLU A 73 10.97 -2.84 13.94
C GLU A 73 11.10 -2.36 15.39
N LYS A 74 10.61 -1.15 15.70
CA LYS A 74 10.54 -0.61 17.06
C LYS A 74 9.41 -1.20 17.91
N GLY A 75 8.49 -1.98 17.31
CA GLY A 75 7.32 -2.54 17.98
C GLY A 75 6.22 -1.53 18.30
N VAL A 76 6.25 -0.34 17.69
CA VAL A 76 5.18 0.67 17.78
C VAL A 76 3.98 0.25 16.95
N LEU A 77 4.25 -0.30 15.76
CA LEU A 77 3.26 -0.91 14.89
C LEU A 77 3.50 -2.41 14.78
N PHE A 78 2.47 -3.13 14.33
CA PHE A 78 2.61 -4.52 13.92
C PHE A 78 1.82 -4.76 12.63
N GLU A 79 2.30 -5.70 11.82
CA GLU A 79 1.64 -6.12 10.60
C GLU A 79 0.46 -7.04 10.92
N ILE A 80 -0.71 -6.79 10.32
CA ILE A 80 -1.87 -7.66 10.42
C ILE A 80 -1.74 -8.78 9.41
N ASP A 81 -1.78 -10.01 9.89
CA ASP A 81 -1.78 -11.19 9.03
C ASP A 81 -3.18 -11.43 8.45
N LEU A 82 -3.35 -11.23 7.14
CA LEU A 82 -4.65 -11.39 6.47
C LEU A 82 -4.85 -12.81 5.96
N LYS A 83 -6.04 -13.40 6.16
CA LYS A 83 -6.40 -14.70 5.58
C LYS A 83 -6.40 -14.64 4.05
N GLU A 84 -7.13 -13.68 3.49
CA GLU A 84 -7.17 -13.40 2.07
C GLU A 84 -6.00 -12.46 1.71
N LYS A 85 -4.90 -13.03 1.20
CA LYS A 85 -3.69 -12.28 0.85
C LYS A 85 -3.95 -11.31 -0.29
N ILE A 86 -3.63 -10.03 -0.05
CA ILE A 86 -3.60 -9.01 -1.09
C ILE A 86 -2.46 -9.36 -2.07
N PRO A 87 -2.73 -9.51 -3.38
CA PRO A 87 -1.69 -9.88 -4.33
C PRO A 87 -0.58 -8.82 -4.40
N ALA A 88 0.65 -9.28 -4.63
CA ALA A 88 1.77 -8.38 -4.84
C ALA A 88 1.60 -7.62 -6.17
N ARG A 89 2.01 -6.35 -6.18
CA ARG A 89 2.06 -5.52 -7.39
C ARG A 89 3.46 -5.54 -7.98
N GLN A 90 3.55 -5.38 -9.29
CA GLN A 90 4.81 -5.25 -10.00
C GLN A 90 5.07 -3.78 -10.32
N ILE A 91 6.32 -3.35 -10.13
CA ILE A 91 6.81 -2.07 -10.63
C ILE A 91 7.46 -2.35 -11.98
N ALA A 92 7.12 -1.56 -12.99
CA ALA A 92 7.63 -1.72 -14.35
C ALA A 92 8.17 -0.40 -14.88
N VAL A 93 9.18 -0.49 -15.75
CA VAL A 93 9.67 0.64 -16.52
C VAL A 93 9.03 0.62 -17.90
N VAL A 94 8.50 1.75 -18.34
CA VAL A 94 7.88 1.91 -19.66
C VAL A 94 8.72 2.84 -20.50
N ALA A 95 9.07 2.41 -21.71
CA ALA A 95 9.79 3.20 -22.70
C ALA A 95 9.08 3.15 -24.06
N LEU A 96 9.23 4.22 -24.86
CA LEU A 96 8.65 4.27 -26.19
C LEU A 96 9.38 3.30 -27.14
N LYS A 97 8.64 2.36 -27.73
CA LYS A 97 9.18 1.28 -28.58
C LYS A 97 10.13 1.76 -29.69
N ASN A 98 9.86 2.94 -30.25
CA ASN A 98 10.57 3.46 -31.42
C ASN A 98 11.51 4.63 -31.08
N VAL A 99 11.74 4.91 -29.79
CA VAL A 99 12.64 5.98 -29.37
C VAL A 99 13.83 5.37 -28.65
N PRO A 100 15.05 5.46 -29.21
CA PRO A 100 16.24 4.98 -28.53
C PRO A 100 16.46 5.70 -27.19
N LEU A 101 16.80 4.94 -26.15
CA LEU A 101 17.19 5.52 -24.86
C LEU A 101 18.49 6.33 -25.04
N THR A 102 18.54 7.50 -24.40
CA THR A 102 19.78 8.31 -24.30
C THR A 102 20.84 7.55 -23.50
N ALA A 103 22.11 7.97 -23.60
CA ALA A 103 23.18 7.38 -22.80
C ALA A 103 22.89 7.44 -21.29
N ALA A 104 22.37 8.57 -20.81
CA ALA A 104 21.95 8.73 -19.41
C ALA A 104 20.80 7.80 -19.03
N ALA A 105 19.77 7.68 -19.89
CA ALA A 105 18.65 6.78 -19.63
C ALA A 105 19.08 5.31 -19.61
N LYS A 106 19.96 4.87 -20.52
CA LYS A 106 20.54 3.51 -20.48
C LYS A 106 21.28 3.27 -19.18
N LYS A 107 22.12 4.24 -18.74
CA LYS A 107 22.86 4.08 -17.49
C LYS A 107 21.94 4.01 -16.27
N PHE A 108 20.86 4.79 -16.27
CA PHE A 108 19.84 4.72 -15.23
C PHE A 108 19.14 3.36 -15.21
N MET A 109 18.81 2.78 -16.37
CA MET A 109 18.22 1.43 -16.45
C MET A 109 19.15 0.35 -15.87
N GLU A 110 20.46 0.44 -16.11
CA GLU A 110 21.44 -0.47 -15.49
C GLU A 110 21.46 -0.34 -13.96
N LEU A 111 21.30 0.87 -13.42
CA LEU A 111 21.25 1.10 -11.98
C LEU A 111 20.00 0.54 -11.32
N LEU A 112 18.87 0.45 -12.05
CA LEU A 112 17.61 -0.12 -11.54
C LEU A 112 17.59 -1.66 -11.52
N GLN A 113 18.50 -2.32 -12.23
CA GLN A 113 18.55 -3.79 -12.35
C GLN A 113 19.49 -4.46 -11.35
N ASN A 114 20.22 -3.68 -10.55
CA ASN A 114 21.10 -4.13 -9.47
C ASN A 114 20.46 -3.84 -8.11
#